data_AF-A0A6N6KUE7-F1
#
_entry.id   AF-A0A6N6KUE7-F1
#
_cell.length_a   1.000
_cell.length_b   1.000
_cell.length_c   1.000
_cell.angle_alpha   90.00
_cell.angle_beta   90.00
_cell.angle_gamma   90.00
#
_symmetry.space_group_name_H-M   'P 1'
#
loop_
_entity.id
_entity.type
_entity.pdbx_description
1 polymer ?
#
loop_
_entity_poly.entity_id
_entity_poly.type
_entity_poly.pdbx_seq_one_letter_code
_entity_poly.pdbx_strand_id
1 'polypeptide(L)' 'MDTFDLIVIGAGQGGLPAAHLATRLGAKVALIEMREVGGT' A
#
# COMPACT_ATOMS: atom_id res chain seq x y z
N MET A 1 -17.46 7.35 -5.37
CA MET A 1 -16.68 6.47 -4.48
C MET A 1 -15.73 5.70 -5.36
N ASP A 2 -14.44 5.76 -5.04
CA ASP A 2 -13.43 4.99 -5.75
C ASP A 2 -13.41 3.55 -5.25
N THR A 3 -13.44 2.59 -6.18
CA THR A 3 -13.16 1.18 -5.89
C THR A 3 -11.64 0.96 -5.95
N PHE A 4 -11.12 0.15 -5.04
CA PHE A 4 -9.73 -0.31 -4.99
C PHE A 4 -9.74 -1.83 -4.93
N ASP A 5 -8.76 -2.46 -5.58
CA ASP A 5 -8.60 -3.92 -5.55
C ASP A 5 -7.90 -4.38 -4.27
N LEU A 6 -7.09 -3.50 -3.67
CA LEU A 6 -6.37 -3.75 -2.43
C LEU A 6 -6.22 -2.45 -1.61
N ILE A 7 -6.44 -2.56 -0.30
CA ILE A 7 -6.12 -1.51 0.67
C ILE A 7 -5.02 -2.04 1.59
N VAL A 8 -3.91 -1.32 1.68
CA VAL A 8 -2.78 -1.62 2.56
C VAL A 8 -2.69 -0.56 3.66
N ILE A 9 -2.73 -1.00 4.91
CA ILE A 9 -2.62 -0.12 6.08
C ILE A 9 -1.24 -0.31 6.70
N GLY A 10 -0.44 0.76 6.71
CA GLY A 10 0.96 0.80 7.12
C GLY A 10 1.92 0.77 5.93
N ALA A 11 2.89 1.70 5.89
CA ALA A 11 3.92 1.84 4.85
C ALA A 11 5.33 1.49 5.36
N GLY A 12 5.43 0.52 6.27
CA GLY A 12 6.71 -0.02 6.74
C GLY A 12 7.31 -1.06 5.79
N GLN A 13 8.31 -1.80 6.29
CA GLN A 13 9.03 -2.86 5.55
C GLN A 13 8.17 -3.92 4.86
N GLY A 14 6.95 -4.16 5.34
CA GLY A 14 6.01 -5.08 4.70
C GLY A 14 5.01 -4.39 3.76
N GLY A 15 4.44 -3.26 4.19
CA GLY A 15 3.32 -2.64 3.50
C GLY A 15 3.70 -1.96 2.19
N LEU A 16 4.81 -1.22 2.18
CA LEU A 16 5.25 -0.53 0.96
C LEU A 16 5.66 -1.53 -0.14
N PRO A 17 6.46 -2.58 0.14
CA PRO A 17 6.77 -3.60 -0.87
C PRO A 17 5.54 -4.41 -1.33
N ALA A 18 4.60 -4.72 -0.43
CA ALA A 18 3.37 -5.41 -0.78
C ALA A 18 2.49 -4.58 -1.72
N ALA A 19 2.29 -3.29 -1.40
CA ALA A 19 1.56 -2.37 -2.26
C ALA A 19 2.26 -2.21 -3.62
N HIS A 20 3.60 -2.05 -3.62
CA HIS A 20 4.37 -1.95 -4.85
C HIS A 20 4.22 -3.20 -5.73
N LEU A 21 4.33 -4.40 -5.17
CA LEU A 21 4.12 -5.64 -5.92
C LEU A 21 2.69 -5.72 -6.49
N ALA A 22 1.68 -5.40 -5.70
CA ALA A 22 0.29 -5.43 -6.15
C ALA A 22 0.04 -4.45 -7.31
N THR A 23 0.62 -3.24 -7.29
CA THR A 23 0.53 -2.31 -8.43
C THR A 23 1.20 -2.86 -9.69
N ARG A 24 2.33 -3.57 -9.55
CA ARG A 24 3.00 -4.22 -10.70
C ARG A 24 2.20 -5.39 -11.27
N LEU A 25 1.30 -5.98 -10.48
CA LEU A 25 0.34 -6.99 -10.93
C LEU A 25 -0.95 -6.39 -11.50
N GLY A 26 -1.06 -5.05 -11.57
CA GLY A 26 -2.18 -4.34 -12.17
C GLY A 26 -3.30 -3.95 -11.21
N ALA A 27 -3.13 -4.17 -9.91
CA ALA A 27 -4.14 -3.78 -8.91
C ALA A 27 -4.16 -2.25 -8.71
N LYS A 28 -5.36 -1.67 -8.60
CA LYS A 28 -5.57 -0.32 -8.07
C LYS A 28 -5.47 -0.37 -6.54
N VAL A 29 -4.34 0.10 -6.00
CA VAL A 29 -4.01 0.00 -4.57
C VAL A 29 -4.18 1.34 -3.85
N ALA A 30 -4.81 1.32 -2.68
CA ALA A 30 -4.70 2.39 -1.70
C ALA A 30 -3.70 1.99 -0.60
N LEU A 31 -2.65 2.79 -0.39
CA LEU A 31 -1.71 2.64 0.72
C LEU A 31 -1.95 3.79 1.70
N ILE A 32 -2.17 3.46 2.97
CA ILE A 32 -2.47 4.44 4.02
C ILE A 32 -1.42 4.31 5.12
N GLU A 33 -0.73 5.41 5.42
CA GLU A 33 0.21 5.53 6.53
C GLU A 33 -0.17 6.73 7.40
N MET A 34 -0.10 6.57 8.71
CA MET A 34 -0.42 7.62 9.68
C MET A 34 0.80 8.48 10.03
N ARG A 35 2.02 7.92 9.93
CA ARG A 35 3.29 8.57 10.27
C ARG A 35 4.20 8.67 9.04
N GLU A 36 5.45 8.28 9.19
CA GLU A 36 6.47 8.35 8.16
C GLU A 36 6.52 7.04 7.36
N VAL A 37 6.77 7.18 6.05
CA VAL A 37 6.99 6.03 5.17
C VAL A 37 8.33 5.39 5.54
N GLY A 38 8.35 4.06 5.66
CA GLY A 38 9.53 3.30 6.08
C GLY A 38 9.32 2.48 7.35
N GLY A 39 8.40 2.91 8.23
CA GLY A 39 8.13 2.23 9.49
C GLY A 39 8.98 2.81 10.63
N THR A 40 9.63 1.94 11.42
CA THR A 40 10.51 2.35 12.54
C THR A 40 11.59 3.33 12.11
#